data_AF-A0A535T2L8-F1
#
_entry.id   AF-A0A535T2L8-F1
#
_cell.length_a   1.000
_cell.length_b   1.000
_cell.length_c   1.000
_cell.angle_alpha   90.00
_cell.angle_beta   90.00
_cell.angle_gamma   90.00
#
_symmetry.space_group_name_H-M   'P 1'
#
loop_
_entity.id
_entity.type
_entity.pdbx_description
1 polymer ?
#
loop_
_entity_poly.entity_id
_entity_poly.type
_entity_poly.pdbx_seq_one_letter_code
_entity_poly.pdbx_strand_id
1 'polypeptide(L)'
;MIPIKDYAGPRRRLPWITWGLIAVNVVVFLYQVSLGADAQAFMFAYSVVPVALTHGIPQTSLPGVPAHIPFHTPSPVYLTLITSMFLHAG
;
A
#
# COMPACT_ATOMS: atom_id res chain seq x y z
N MET A 1 -30.76 7.60 -32.69
CA MET A 1 -30.11 8.39 -31.62
C MET A 1 -29.60 7.40 -30.60
N ILE A 2 -28.28 7.33 -30.41
CA ILE A 2 -27.64 6.43 -29.43
C ILE A 2 -27.60 7.21 -28.10
N PRO A 3 -28.11 6.68 -26.97
CA PRO A 3 -28.05 7.41 -25.71
C PRO A 3 -26.60 7.56 -25.22
N ILE A 4 -26.13 8.80 -25.03
CA ILE A 4 -24.78 9.16 -24.50
C ILE A 4 -24.91 9.71 -23.06
N LYS A 5 -25.81 9.14 -22.24
CA LYS A 5 -25.79 9.36 -20.78
C LYS A 5 -26.65 8.34 -20.07
N ASP A 6 -26.04 7.62 -19.13
CA ASP A 6 -26.77 6.94 -18.08
C ASP A 6 -27.11 7.99 -17.01
N TYR A 7 -28.38 8.35 -16.89
CA TYR A 7 -28.85 9.14 -15.76
C TYR A 7 -28.77 8.27 -14.52
N ALA A 8 -27.65 8.34 -13.78
CA ALA A 8 -27.59 7.80 -12.44
C ALA A 8 -28.61 8.60 -11.61
N GLY A 9 -29.82 8.06 -11.42
CA GLY A 9 -30.84 8.67 -10.57
C GLY A 9 -30.33 8.91 -9.13
N PRO A 10 -31.20 9.30 -8.19
CA PRO A 10 -30.80 9.53 -6.80
C PRO A 10 -29.95 8.37 -6.29
N ARG A 11 -28.72 8.64 -5.83
CA ARG A 11 -27.73 7.62 -5.48
C ARG A 11 -28.31 6.70 -4.41
N ARG A 12 -28.76 5.51 -4.81
CA ARG A 12 -29.58 4.62 -3.98
C ARG A 12 -28.79 3.86 -2.90
N ARG A 13 -27.45 3.91 -2.90
CA ARG A 13 -26.59 3.16 -1.99
C ARG A 13 -25.38 3.98 -1.56
N LEU A 14 -25.08 3.94 -0.25
CA LEU A 14 -23.84 4.47 0.32
C LEU A 14 -22.64 3.64 -0.18
N PRO A 15 -21.56 4.25 -0.67
CA PRO A 15 -20.42 3.53 -1.24
C PRO A 15 -19.46 3.03 -0.15
N TRP A 16 -19.90 2.08 0.66
CA TRP A 16 -19.16 1.57 1.83
C TRP A 16 -17.72 1.16 1.54
N ILE A 17 -17.47 0.51 0.39
CA ILE A 17 -16.12 0.08 -0.01
C ILE A 17 -15.20 1.29 -0.21
N THR A 18 -15.68 2.32 -0.91
CA THR A 18 -14.90 3.54 -1.15
C THR A 18 -14.56 4.23 0.16
N TRP A 19 -15.52 4.37 1.08
CA TRP A 19 -15.27 4.93 2.41
C TRP A 19 -14.27 4.08 3.21
N GLY A 20 -14.36 2.75 3.13
CA GLY A 20 -13.40 1.85 3.76
C GLY A 20 -11.98 2.01 3.21
N LEU A 21 -11.82 2.06 1.89
CA LEU A 21 -10.52 2.28 1.24
C LEU A 21 -9.91 3.63 1.62
N ILE A 22 -10.72 4.69 1.68
CA ILE A 22 -10.27 6.03 2.14
C ILE A 22 -9.80 5.94 3.59
N ALA A 23 -10.58 5.32 4.47
CA ALA A 23 -10.22 5.19 5.88
C ALA A 23 -8.89 4.44 6.08
N VAL A 24 -8.67 3.34 5.35
CA VAL A 24 -7.42 2.58 5.41
C VAL A 24 -6.23 3.43 4.95
N ASN A 25 -6.36 4.16 3.83
CA ASN A 25 -5.29 5.05 3.36
C ASN A 25 -4.95 6.13 4.40
N VAL A 26 -5.96 6.76 5.01
CA VAL A 26 -5.76 7.77 6.07
C VAL A 26 -5.02 7.17 7.27
N VAL A 27 -5.40 5.98 7.72
CA VAL A 27 -4.73 5.31 8.86
C VAL A 27 -3.27 4.99 8.53
N VAL A 28 -3.00 4.43 7.35
CA VAL A 28 -1.63 4.12 6.92
C VAL A 28 -0.78 5.38 6.82
N PHE A 29 -1.34 6.46 6.26
CA PHE A 29 -0.65 7.75 6.18
C PHE A 29 -0.32 8.32 7.57
N LEU A 30 -1.28 8.33 8.50
CA LEU A 30 -1.05 8.81 9.86
C LEU A 30 0.01 7.98 10.60
N TYR A 31 0.02 6.66 10.41
CA TYR A 31 1.06 5.78 10.94
C TYR A 31 2.43 6.08 10.33
N GLN A 32 2.51 6.30 9.02
CA GLN A 32 3.77 6.67 8.37
C GLN A 32 4.31 8.01 8.91
N VAL A 33 3.45 9.01 9.07
CA VAL A 33 3.85 10.33 9.61
C VAL A 33 4.30 10.23 11.05
N SER A 34 3.68 9.37 11.88
CA SER A 34 4.06 9.22 13.28
C SER A 34 5.44 8.56 13.48
N LEU A 35 5.98 7.87 12.47
CA LEU A 35 7.28 7.20 12.51
C LEU A 35 8.49 8.15 12.35
N GLY A 36 8.29 9.38 11.85
CA GLY A 36 9.39 10.35 11.70
C GLY A 36 10.54 9.81 10.85
N ALA A 37 11.74 9.67 11.45
CA ALA A 37 12.94 9.18 10.76
C ALA A 37 12.81 7.73 10.24
N ASP A 38 11.97 6.92 10.87
CA ASP A 38 11.75 5.52 10.50
C ASP A 38 10.78 5.35 9.33
N ALA A 39 10.11 6.42 8.88
CA ALA A 39 9.14 6.38 7.79
C ALA A 39 9.74 5.80 6.49
N GLN A 40 11.01 6.09 6.21
CA GLN A 40 11.70 5.57 5.02
C GLN A 40 11.93 4.05 5.12
N ALA A 41 12.32 3.55 6.30
CA ALA A 41 12.51 2.11 6.51
C ALA A 41 11.17 1.37 6.44
N PHE A 42 10.09 1.97 6.95
CA PHE A 42 8.73 1.44 6.81
C PHE A 42 8.28 1.39 5.35
N MET A 43 8.44 2.48 4.60
CA MET A 43 8.13 2.49 3.17
C MET A 43 8.93 1.44 2.40
N PHE A 44 10.22 1.30 2.69
CA PHE A 44 11.05 0.27 2.07
C PHE A 44 10.54 -1.15 2.39
N ALA A 45 10.19 -1.45 3.64
CA ALA A 45 9.77 -2.79 4.05
C ALA A 45 8.42 -3.23 3.44
N TYR A 46 7.52 -2.30 3.15
CA TYR A 46 6.15 -2.60 2.69
C TYR A 46 5.83 -2.16 1.24
N SER A 47 6.78 -1.53 0.54
CA SER A 47 6.67 -1.23 -0.90
C SER A 47 7.06 -2.45 -1.76
N VAL A 48 6.88 -2.34 -3.08
CA VAL A 48 7.30 -3.38 -4.03
C VAL A 48 8.73 -3.11 -4.51
N VAL A 49 9.64 -4.03 -4.25
CA VAL A 49 10.97 -4.08 -4.88
C VAL A 49 11.00 -5.22 -5.92
N PRO A 50 11.19 -4.93 -7.22
CA PRO A 50 11.10 -5.93 -8.30
C PRO A 50 12.03 -7.14 -8.12
N VAL A 51 13.26 -6.94 -7.64
CA VAL A 51 14.20 -8.06 -7.44
C VAL A 51 13.75 -8.98 -6.30
N ALA A 52 13.20 -8.43 -5.21
CA ALA A 52 12.64 -9.19 -4.10
C ALA A 52 11.40 -9.99 -4.54
N LEU A 53 10.51 -9.34 -5.29
CA LEU A 53 9.28 -9.95 -5.80
C LEU A 53 9.56 -11.11 -6.77
N THR A 54 10.47 -10.91 -7.72
CA THR A 54 10.81 -11.92 -8.74
C THR A 54 11.53 -13.13 -8.15
N HIS A 55 12.32 -12.94 -7.09
CA HIS A 55 13.05 -14.02 -6.41
C HIS A 55 12.29 -14.61 -5.23
N GLY A 56 11.11 -14.07 -4.86
CA GLY A 56 10.31 -14.57 -3.74
C GLY A 56 10.98 -14.36 -2.36
N ILE A 57 11.94 -13.44 -2.25
CA ILE A 57 12.69 -13.19 -1.01
C ILE A 57 12.28 -11.86 -0.37
N PRO A 58 12.30 -11.74 0.97
CA PRO A 58 12.06 -10.47 1.65
C PRO A 58 13.03 -9.38 1.16
N GLN A 59 12.52 -8.20 0.80
CA GLN A 59 13.39 -7.07 0.40
C GLN A 59 14.30 -6.60 1.55
N THR A 60 13.87 -6.83 2.80
CA THR A 60 14.67 -6.63 4.02
C THR A 60 15.85 -7.60 4.15
N SER A 61 15.93 -8.64 3.33
CA SER A 61 17.02 -9.63 3.29
C SER A 61 17.87 -9.53 2.02
N LEU A 62 17.65 -8.50 1.19
CA LEU A 62 18.44 -8.29 -0.02
C LEU A 62 19.90 -7.94 0.33
N PRO A 63 20.87 -8.36 -0.50
CA PRO A 63 22.26 -7.91 -0.37
C PRO A 63 22.36 -6.38 -0.39
N GLY A 64 23.11 -5.81 0.56
CA GLY A 64 23.29 -4.36 0.69
C GLY A 64 22.26 -3.65 1.56
N VAL A 65 21.25 -4.36 2.06
CA VAL A 65 20.32 -3.82 3.08
C VAL A 65 20.93 -4.02 4.47
N PRO A 66 20.91 -3.00 5.36
CA PRO A 66 21.40 -3.14 6.73
C PRO A 66 20.72 -4.29 7.46
N ALA A 67 21.52 -5.09 8.18
CA ALA A 67 21.02 -6.25 8.93
C ALA A 67 20.03 -5.87 10.05
N HIS A 68 20.06 -4.61 10.49
CA HIS A 68 19.14 -4.07 11.48
C HIS A 68 18.34 -2.94 10.86
N ILE A 69 17.13 -3.28 10.43
CA ILE A 69 16.09 -2.34 10.02
C ILE A 69 14.87 -2.55 10.91
N PRO A 70 14.19 -1.47 11.35
CA PRO A 70 13.14 -1.54 12.36
C PRO A 70 11.83 -2.18 11.87
N PHE A 71 11.78 -2.65 10.61
CA PHE A 71 10.60 -3.25 10.01
C PHE A 71 10.97 -4.51 9.24
N HIS A 72 10.00 -5.41 9.13
CA HIS A 72 10.12 -6.66 8.39
C HIS A 72 9.27 -6.60 7.13
N THR A 73 9.76 -7.20 6.03
CA THR A 73 8.92 -7.37 4.84
C THR A 73 7.75 -8.30 5.16
N PRO A 74 6.54 -7.99 4.67
CA PRO A 74 5.44 -8.95 4.69
C PRO A 74 5.87 -10.33 4.16
N SER A 75 5.44 -11.38 4.85
CA SER A 75 5.67 -12.77 4.44
C SER A 75 4.32 -13.40 4.06
N PRO A 76 4.14 -13.89 2.82
CA PRO A 76 5.12 -13.92 1.73
C PRO A 76 5.37 -12.53 1.11
N VAL A 77 6.53 -12.36 0.43
CA VAL A 77 6.91 -11.08 -0.20
C VAL A 77 5.86 -10.55 -1.17
N TYR A 78 5.06 -11.41 -1.79
CA TYR A 78 3.99 -11.03 -2.71
C TYR A 78 2.89 -10.15 -2.08
N LEU A 79 2.75 -10.16 -0.75
CA LEU A 79 1.84 -9.24 -0.04
C LEU A 79 2.21 -7.77 -0.26
N THR A 80 3.46 -7.49 -0.63
CA THR A 80 3.91 -6.15 -1.01
C THR A 80 3.13 -5.55 -2.17
N LEU A 81 2.60 -6.37 -3.09
CA LEU A 81 1.74 -5.91 -4.20
C LEU A 81 0.45 -5.24 -3.71
N ILE A 82 -0.05 -5.66 -2.55
CA ILE A 82 -1.25 -5.11 -1.94
C ILE A 82 -0.86 -3.96 -1.01
N THR A 83 0.14 -4.14 -0.15
CA THR A 83 0.53 -3.09 0.81
C THR A 83 1.06 -1.84 0.12
N SER A 84 1.73 -1.98 -1.04
CA SER A 84 2.22 -0.83 -1.82
C SER A 84 1.09 0.08 -2.32
N MET A 85 -0.12 -0.44 -2.54
CA MET A 85 -1.28 0.34 -3.00
C MET A 85 -1.74 1.37 -1.95
N PHE A 86 -1.39 1.19 -0.68
CA PHE A 86 -1.75 2.10 0.41
C PHE A 86 -0.56 2.97 0.88
N LEU A 87 0.63 2.74 0.32
CA LEU A 87 1.87 3.45 0.67
C LEU A 87 2.33 4.41 -0.41
N HIS A 88 2.15 4.04 -1.68
CA HIS A 88 2.32 4.95 -2.80
C HIS A 88 1.03 5.76 -2.91
N ALA A 89 1.14 7.10 -2.86
CA ALA A 89 0.04 8.06 -2.76
C ALA A 89 -1.28 7.57 -3.35
N GLY A 90 -2.33 7.56 -2.51
CA GLY A 90 -3.70 7.29 -2.94
C GLY A 90 -4.15 8.18 -4.09
#